data_AF-A0A3B9RSH6-F1
#
_entry.id   AF-A0A3B9RSH6-F1
#
_cell.length_a   1.000
_cell.length_b   1.000
_cell.length_c   1.000
_cell.angle_alpha   90.00
_cell.angle_beta   90.00
_cell.angle_gamma   90.00
#
_symmetry.space_group_name_H-M   'P 1'
#
loop_
_entity.id
_entity.type
_entity.pdbx_description
1 polymer ?
#
loop_
_entity_poly.entity_id
_entity_poly.type
_entity_poly.pdbx_seq_one_letter_code
_entity_poly.pdbx_strand_id
1 'polypeptide(L)' 'VPFSSDTIASTEYASVKFTASLRKDNFLGCQFHPEKSGSMGEQMLKNFLEEA' A
#
# COMPACT_ATOMS: atom_id res chain seq x y z
N VAL A 1 -7.89 7.72 -0.58
CA VAL A 1 -8.12 7.29 0.82
C VAL A 1 -7.56 8.35 1.77
N PRO A 2 -8.36 8.94 2.68
CA PRO A 2 -7.85 9.92 3.66
C PRO A 2 -6.77 9.33 4.57
N PHE A 3 -5.95 10.19 5.17
CA PHE A 3 -4.97 9.78 6.17
C PHE A 3 -5.61 9.23 7.44
N SER A 4 -4.92 8.27 8.06
CA SER A 4 -5.25 7.69 9.36
C SER A 4 -3.97 7.28 10.10
N SER A 5 -4.10 6.89 11.38
CA SER A 5 -3.00 6.30 12.17
C SER A 5 -2.39 5.06 11.51
N ASP A 6 -3.15 4.39 10.66
CA ASP A 6 -2.79 3.12 10.03
C ASP A 6 -2.13 3.32 8.66
N THR A 7 -1.87 4.56 8.26
CA THR A 7 -1.20 4.87 6.99
C THR A 7 0.29 4.52 7.07
N ILE A 8 0.74 3.61 6.22
CA ILE A 8 2.16 3.20 6.12
C ILE A 8 2.85 3.74 4.87
N ALA A 9 2.09 4.14 3.85
CA ALA A 9 2.60 4.79 2.66
C ALA A 9 1.62 5.84 2.15
N SER A 10 2.15 6.97 1.69
CA SER A 10 1.38 8.07 1.10
C SER A 10 1.80 8.32 -0.35
N THR A 11 0.89 8.86 -1.14
CA THR A 11 1.22 9.41 -2.47
C THR A 11 0.50 10.75 -2.67
N GLU A 12 0.86 11.46 -3.73
CA GLU A 12 0.28 12.74 -4.08
C GLU A 12 -0.21 12.72 -5.53
N TYR A 13 -1.43 13.19 -5.75
CA TYR A 13 -1.99 13.39 -7.08
C TYR A 13 -2.80 14.67 -7.10
N ALA A 14 -2.60 15.50 -8.13
CA ALA A 14 -3.28 16.79 -8.28
C ALA A 14 -3.19 17.68 -7.02
N SER A 15 -1.99 17.76 -6.42
CA SER A 15 -1.72 18.50 -5.17
C SER A 15 -2.51 18.02 -3.95
N VAL A 16 -3.12 16.84 -4.01
CA VAL A 16 -3.80 16.19 -2.90
C VAL A 16 -2.96 15.00 -2.45
N LYS A 17 -2.51 15.05 -1.20
CA LYS A 17 -1.85 13.92 -0.53
C LYS A 17 -2.88 12.97 0.06
N PHE A 18 -2.66 11.68 -0.12
CA PHE A 18 -3.57 10.65 0.37
C PHE A 18 -2.83 9.35 0.66
N THR A 19 -3.50 8.44 1.36
CA THR A 19 -2.94 7.14 1.72
C THR A 19 -2.88 6.19 0.53
N ALA A 20 -1.68 5.70 0.23
CA ALA A 20 -1.43 4.70 -0.81
C ALA A 20 -1.47 3.27 -0.26
N SER A 21 -1.00 3.05 0.98
CA SER A 21 -1.06 1.77 1.67
C SER A 21 -1.33 1.93 3.16
N LEU A 22 -2.01 0.93 3.73
CA LEU A 22 -2.48 0.86 5.10
C LEU A 22 -1.99 -0.42 5.77
N ARG A 23 -1.73 -0.38 7.08
CA ARG A 23 -1.59 -1.56 7.93
C ARG A 23 -2.30 -1.33 9.25
N LYS A 24 -3.18 -2.25 9.61
CA LYS A 24 -3.80 -2.33 10.93
C LYS A 24 -3.76 -3.77 11.39
N ASP A 25 -2.97 -4.05 12.43
CA ASP A 25 -2.74 -5.40 12.93
C ASP A 25 -2.30 -6.34 11.79
N ASN A 26 -3.07 -7.39 11.52
CA ASN A 26 -2.85 -8.36 10.44
C ASN A 26 -3.51 -7.96 9.09
N PHE A 27 -4.17 -6.80 9.02
CA PHE A 27 -4.75 -6.30 7.79
C PHE A 27 -3.77 -5.38 7.07
N LEU A 28 -3.44 -5.72 5.82
CA LEU A 28 -2.72 -4.86 4.90
C LEU A 28 -3.64 -4.48 3.74
N GLY A 29 -3.53 -3.23 3.29
CA GLY A 29 -4.28 -2.73 2.14
C GLY A 29 -3.42 -1.82 1.28
N CYS A 30 -3.63 -1.85 -0.02
CA CYS A 30 -3.01 -0.93 -0.97
C CYS A 30 -4.09 -0.38 -1.91
N GLN A 31 -3.96 0.89 -2.31
CA GLN A 31 -4.87 1.54 -3.24
C GLN A 31 -4.50 1.24 -4.70
N PHE A 32 -3.22 0.96 -4.96
CA PHE A 32 -2.72 0.55 -6.27
C PHE A 32 -2.87 -0.97 -6.46
N HIS A 33 -2.63 -1.41 -7.70
CA HIS A 33 -2.69 -2.82 -8.10
C HIS A 33 -1.28 -3.41 -8.12
N PRO A 34 -0.81 -4.07 -7.05
CA PRO A 34 0.54 -4.66 -7.01
C PRO A 34 0.72 -5.69 -8.15
N GLU A 35 -0.33 -6.41 -8.53
CA GLU A 35 -0.31 -7.37 -9.65
C GLU A 35 -0.08 -6.72 -11.02
N LYS A 36 -0.28 -5.40 -11.14
CA LYS A 36 -0.03 -4.62 -12.36
C LYS A 36 1.23 -3.75 -12.28
N SER A 37 2.01 -3.89 -11.20
CA SER A 37 3.15 -3.01 -10.91
C SER A 37 4.52 -3.65 -11.22
N GLY A 38 4.54 -4.68 -12.07
CA GLY A 38 5.77 -5.35 -12.53
C GLY A 38 6.58 -5.99 -11.40
N SER A 39 7.91 -5.99 -11.54
CA SER A 39 8.83 -6.60 -10.56
C SER A 39 8.71 -6.01 -9.15
N MET A 40 8.39 -4.71 -9.06
CA MET A 40 8.20 -4.06 -7.76
C MET A 40 6.92 -4.55 -7.08
N GLY A 41 5.85 -4.71 -7.85
CA GLY A 41 4.59 -5.26 -7.37
C GLY A 41 4.71 -6.73 -6.96
N GLU A 42 5.44 -7.53 -7.75
CA GLU A 42 5.77 -8.92 -7.41
C GLU A 42 6.52 -9.00 -6.07
N GLN A 43 7.52 -8.14 -5.86
CA GLN A 43 8.25 -8.11 -4.60
C GLN A 43 7.35 -7.74 -3.41
N MET A 44 6.42 -6.78 -3.59
CA MET A 44 5.45 -6.45 -2.54
C MET A 44 4.55 -7.64 -2.20
N LEU A 45 4.09 -8.40 -3.19
CA LEU A 45 3.28 -9.60 -2.97
C LEU A 45 4.07 -10.70 -2.26
N LYS A 46 5.36 -10.89 -2.60
CA LYS A 46 6.26 -11.81 -1.87
C LYS A 46 6.39 -11.41 -0.41
N ASN A 47 6.68 -10.14 -0.13
CA ASN A 47 6.79 -9.64 1.23
C ASN A 47 5.48 -9.86 2.02
N PHE A 48 4.33 -9.64 1.38
CA PHE A 48 3.04 -9.90 2.01
C PHE A 48 2.84 -11.38 2.38
N LEU A 49 3.24 -12.31 1.50
CA LEU A 49 3.14 -13.75 1.75
C LEU A 49 4.16 -14.25 2.79
N GLU A 50 5.30 -13.58 2.95
CA GLU A 50 6.35 -13.92 3.91
C GLU A 50 6.10 -13.32 5.30
N GLU A 51 5.43 -12.17 5.39
CA GLU A 51 5.04 -11.54 6.67
C GLU A 51 3.71 -12.06 7.26
N ALA A 52 2.88 -12.73 6.46
CA ALA A 52 1.59 -13.30 6.87
C ALA A 52 1.73 -14.68 7.53
#